data_AF-A0A0F2P7R3-F1
#
_entry.id   AF-A0A0F2P7R3-F1
#
_cell.length_a   1.000
_cell.length_b   1.000
_cell.length_c   1.000
_cell.angle_alpha   90.00
_cell.angle_beta   90.00
_cell.angle_gamma   90.00
#
_symmetry.space_group_name_H-M   'P 1'
#
loop_
_entity.id
_entity.type
_entity.pdbx_description
1 polymer ?
#
loop_
_entity_poly.entity_id
_entity_poly.type
_entity_poly.pdbx_seq_one_letter_code
_entity_poly.pdbx_strand_id
1 'polypeptide(L)'
;MLDFEIGKYLERLLMRVTPLKKEPPGLVEAANNAKRTWKQALDYLNYIDNTFVDYAVHNINASERRYMALVQQARKEGLTAWSDSLSKTALPANEICERDGQANPQN
;
A
#
# COMPACT_ATOMS: atom_id res chain seq x y z
N MET A 1 22.28 -45.23 13.15
CA MET A 1 22.13 -44.68 14.52
C MET A 1 22.45 -43.17 14.51
N LEU A 2 21.82 -42.38 13.63
CA LEU A 2 22.00 -40.91 13.57
C LEU A 2 20.73 -40.15 13.08
N ASP A 3 19.57 -40.81 13.01
CA ASP A 3 18.37 -40.23 12.38
C ASP A 3 17.43 -39.51 13.38
N PHE A 4 17.66 -39.66 14.69
CA PHE A 4 16.70 -39.24 15.72
C PHE A 4 16.87 -37.79 16.21
N GLU A 5 18.06 -37.20 16.10
CA GLU A 5 18.31 -35.84 16.57
C GLU A 5 17.99 -34.77 15.54
N ILE A 6 18.23 -35.03 14.25
CA ILE A 6 17.99 -34.07 13.17
C ILE A 6 16.51 -33.67 13.13
N GLY A 7 15.60 -34.60 13.37
CA GLY A 7 14.16 -34.34 13.43
C GLY A 7 13.78 -33.28 14.47
N LYS A 8 14.41 -33.26 15.65
CA LYS A 8 14.09 -32.28 16.71
C LYS A 8 14.53 -30.86 16.34
N TYR A 9 15.66 -30.72 15.66
CA TYR A 9 16.15 -29.43 15.19
C TYR A 9 15.36 -28.93 13.99
N LEU A 10 14.99 -29.85 13.08
CA LEU A 10 14.17 -29.53 11.92
C LEU A 10 12.78 -29.06 12.36
N GLU A 11 12.14 -29.72 13.33
CA GLU A 11 10.85 -29.28 13.89
C GLU A 11 10.92 -27.89 14.53
N ARG A 12 11.99 -27.57 15.28
CA ARG A 12 12.18 -26.21 15.84
C ARG A 12 12.41 -25.16 14.77
N LEU A 13 13.18 -25.50 13.74
CA LEU A 13 13.43 -24.61 12.62
C LEU A 13 12.12 -24.37 11.87
N LEU A 14 11.44 -25.45 11.50
CA LEU A 14 10.13 -25.43 10.83
C LEU A 14 9.13 -24.65 11.65
N MET A 15 9.05 -24.77 12.98
CA MET A 15 8.17 -23.92 13.81
C MET A 15 8.53 -22.43 13.78
N ARG A 16 9.81 -22.08 13.61
CA ARG A 16 10.26 -20.68 13.49
C ARG A 16 10.06 -20.11 12.09
N VAL A 17 10.17 -20.93 11.05
CA VAL A 17 10.07 -20.50 9.64
C VAL A 17 8.71 -20.75 9.02
N THR A 18 7.87 -21.60 9.62
CA THR A 18 6.49 -21.76 9.17
C THR A 18 5.73 -20.49 9.54
N PRO A 19 5.18 -19.77 8.55
CA PRO A 19 4.28 -18.68 8.86
C PRO A 19 3.05 -19.31 9.54
N LEU A 20 2.88 -19.02 10.83
CA LEU A 20 1.64 -19.26 11.56
C LEU A 20 0.48 -18.85 10.66
N LYS A 21 -0.48 -19.76 10.39
CA LYS A 21 -1.61 -19.60 9.45
C LYS A 21 -1.96 -18.12 9.27
N LYS A 22 -1.45 -17.48 8.21
CA LYS A 22 -1.73 -16.08 7.95
C LYS A 22 -3.22 -16.01 7.63
N GLU A 23 -3.98 -15.37 8.50
CA GLU A 23 -5.34 -15.00 8.17
C GLU A 23 -5.34 -14.25 6.83
N PRO A 24 -6.42 -14.39 6.04
CA PRO A 24 -6.52 -13.68 4.77
C PRO A 24 -6.22 -12.19 5.04
N PRO A 25 -5.29 -11.58 4.28
CA PRO A 25 -4.90 -10.21 4.52
C PRO A 25 -6.13 -9.32 4.45
N GLY A 26 -6.29 -8.43 5.43
CA GLY A 26 -7.36 -7.44 5.41
C GLY A 26 -7.34 -6.63 4.11
N LEU A 27 -8.47 -6.06 3.72
CA LEU A 27 -8.66 -5.47 2.39
C LEU A 27 -7.59 -4.42 2.01
N VAL A 28 -7.18 -3.59 2.98
CA VAL A 28 -6.09 -2.60 2.81
C VAL A 28 -4.75 -3.29 2.53
N GLU A 29 -4.43 -4.32 3.30
CA GLU A 29 -3.18 -5.08 3.13
C GLU A 29 -3.20 -5.87 1.82
N ALA A 30 -4.34 -6.42 1.42
CA ALA A 30 -4.52 -7.06 0.12
C ALA A 30 -4.30 -6.07 -1.03
N ALA A 31 -4.82 -4.84 -0.93
CA ALA A 31 -4.60 -3.79 -1.93
C ALA A 31 -3.12 -3.36 -2.00
N ASN A 32 -2.46 -3.20 -0.85
CA ASN A 32 -1.03 -2.88 -0.79
C ASN A 32 -0.15 -4.00 -1.36
N ASN A 33 -0.51 -5.26 -1.12
CA ASN A 33 0.16 -6.40 -1.74
C ASN A 33 -0.04 -6.41 -3.26
N ALA A 34 -1.27 -6.21 -3.74
CA ALA A 34 -1.53 -6.14 -5.18
C ALA A 34 -0.77 -4.99 -5.86
N LYS A 35 -0.65 -3.83 -5.20
CA LYS A 35 0.17 -2.70 -5.67
C LYS A 35 1.64 -3.07 -5.78
N ARG A 36 2.19 -3.77 -4.76
CA ARG A 36 3.58 -4.27 -4.79
C ARG A 36 3.79 -5.24 -5.95
N THR A 37 2.88 -6.20 -6.14
CA THR A 37 2.95 -7.15 -7.24
C THR A 37 2.88 -6.46 -8.60
N TRP A 38 2.02 -5.46 -8.76
CA TRP A 38 1.95 -4.69 -10.01
C TRP A 38 3.26 -3.95 -10.30
N LYS A 39 3.86 -3.31 -9.30
CA LYS A 39 5.19 -2.69 -9.44
C LYS A 39 6.26 -3.71 -9.83
N GLN A 40 6.28 -4.86 -9.19
CA GLN A 40 7.22 -5.94 -9.53
C GLN A 40 7.01 -6.42 -10.97
N ALA A 41 5.77 -6.53 -11.44
CA ALA A 41 5.47 -6.90 -12.82
C ALA A 41 5.99 -5.86 -13.83
N LEU A 42 5.91 -4.56 -13.49
CA LEU A 42 6.51 -3.49 -14.29
C LEU A 42 8.04 -3.58 -14.30
N ASP A 43 8.65 -3.78 -13.13
CA ASP A 43 10.11 -3.91 -13.00
C ASP A 43 10.63 -5.14 -13.76
N TYR A 44 9.86 -6.22 -13.78
CA TYR A 44 10.20 -7.47 -14.47
C TYR A 44 10.41 -7.28 -15.98
N LEU A 45 9.74 -6.31 -16.60
CA LEU A 45 9.90 -6.00 -18.03
C LEU A 45 11.36 -5.62 -18.38
N ASN A 46 12.11 -5.06 -17.44
CA ASN A 46 13.50 -4.66 -17.66
C ASN A 46 14.47 -5.85 -17.78
N TYR A 47 14.07 -7.03 -17.32
CA TYR A 47 14.95 -8.21 -17.20
C TYR A 47 14.47 -9.40 -18.02
N ILE A 48 13.29 -9.31 -18.62
CA ILE A 48 12.64 -10.44 -19.28
C ILE A 48 13.15 -10.63 -20.70
N ASP A 49 13.30 -11.88 -21.11
CA ASP A 49 13.61 -12.24 -22.50
C ASP A 49 12.42 -11.93 -23.42
N ASN A 50 12.73 -11.64 -24.69
CA ASN A 50 11.78 -11.25 -25.73
C ASN A 50 10.70 -12.33 -25.95
N THR A 51 11.04 -13.59 -25.72
CA THR A 51 10.14 -14.75 -25.82
C THR A 51 9.00 -14.74 -24.78
N PHE A 52 9.14 -13.98 -23.70
CA PHE A 52 8.15 -13.91 -22.62
C PHE A 52 7.41 -12.56 -22.55
N VAL A 53 7.56 -11.69 -23.55
CA VAL A 53 6.91 -10.36 -23.55
C VAL A 53 5.40 -10.45 -23.43
N ASP A 54 4.76 -11.41 -24.11
CA ASP A 54 3.30 -11.61 -24.02
C ASP A 54 2.87 -11.96 -22.59
N TYR A 55 3.67 -12.79 -21.91
CA TYR A 55 3.44 -13.12 -20.50
C TYR A 55 3.62 -11.89 -19.61
N ALA A 56 4.67 -11.09 -19.81
CA ALA A 56 4.90 -9.87 -19.04
C ALA A 56 3.71 -8.90 -19.16
N VAL A 57 3.24 -8.65 -20.39
CA VAL A 57 2.09 -7.78 -20.65
C VAL A 57 0.84 -8.33 -19.97
N HIS A 58 0.57 -9.64 -20.09
CA HIS A 58 -0.57 -10.26 -19.42
C HIS A 58 -0.49 -10.12 -17.89
N ASN A 59 0.69 -10.35 -17.31
CA ASN A 59 0.92 -10.25 -15.86
C ASN A 59 0.76 -8.82 -15.34
N ILE A 60 1.27 -7.82 -16.07
CA ILE A 60 1.07 -6.40 -15.75
C ILE A 60 -0.42 -6.07 -15.73
N ASN A 61 -1.15 -6.44 -16.80
CA ASN A 61 -2.58 -6.16 -16.91
C ASN A 61 -3.40 -6.87 -15.82
N ALA A 62 -3.08 -8.13 -15.53
CA ALA A 62 -3.78 -8.91 -14.51
C ALA A 62 -3.56 -8.32 -13.10
N SER A 63 -2.31 -7.96 -12.77
CA SER A 63 -1.96 -7.39 -11.47
C SER A 63 -2.55 -5.99 -11.27
N GLU A 64 -2.55 -5.15 -12.32
CA GLU A 64 -3.21 -3.84 -12.30
C GLU A 64 -4.71 -3.98 -12.03
N ARG A 65 -5.42 -4.81 -12.81
CA ARG A 65 -6.86 -5.02 -12.65
C ARG A 65 -7.22 -5.52 -11.25
N ARG A 66 -6.39 -6.41 -10.68
CA ARG A 66 -6.56 -6.88 -9.31
C ARG A 66 -6.42 -5.74 -8.31
N TYR A 67 -5.40 -4.89 -8.44
CA TYR A 67 -5.22 -3.74 -7.57
C TYR A 67 -6.40 -2.77 -7.66
N MET A 68 -6.85 -2.45 -8.88
CA MET A 68 -8.01 -1.58 -9.10
C MET A 68 -9.29 -2.13 -8.46
N ALA A 69 -9.57 -3.43 -8.62
CA ALA A 69 -10.74 -4.06 -8.02
C ALA A 69 -10.72 -3.96 -6.48
N LEU A 70 -9.56 -4.18 -5.85
CA LEU A 70 -9.41 -4.09 -4.39
C LEU A 70 -9.56 -2.65 -3.89
N VAL A 71 -9.03 -1.66 -4.62
CA VAL A 71 -9.23 -0.24 -4.28
C VAL A 71 -10.69 0.17 -4.42
N GLN A 72 -11.37 -0.29 -5.47
CA GLN A 72 -12.80 -0.03 -5.64
C GLN A 72 -13.62 -0.67 -4.52
N GLN A 73 -13.28 -1.88 -4.09
CA GLN A 73 -13.92 -2.54 -2.96
C GLN A 73 -13.69 -1.75 -1.66
N ALA A 74 -12.46 -1.29 -1.41
CA ALA A 74 -12.14 -0.51 -0.21
C ALA A 74 -12.94 0.79 -0.15
N ARG A 75 -13.12 1.46 -1.30
CA ARG A 75 -13.97 2.65 -1.42
C ARG A 75 -15.43 2.36 -1.11
N LYS A 76 -15.97 1.23 -1.57
CA LYS A 76 -17.35 0.82 -1.27
C LYS A 76 -17.55 0.54 0.22
N GLU A 77 -16.52 0.05 0.89
CA GLU A 77 -16.51 -0.20 2.34
C GLU A 77 -16.22 1.07 3.17
N GLY A 78 -16.07 2.23 2.52
CA GLY A 78 -15.81 3.50 3.22
C GLY A 78 -14.40 3.64 3.77
N LEU A 79 -13.46 2.79 3.36
CA LEU A 79 -12.07 2.88 3.77
C LEU A 79 -11.39 4.04 3.05
N THR A 80 -11.07 5.10 3.79
CA THR A 80 -10.35 6.26 3.29
C THR A 80 -8.85 6.14 3.60
N ALA A 81 -8.00 6.70 2.73
CA ALA A 81 -6.55 6.70 2.92
C ALA A 81 -6.10 7.62 4.07
N TRP A 82 -6.94 8.57 4.46
CA TRP A 82 -6.69 9.57 5.50
C TRP A 82 -7.85 9.51 6.49
N SER A 83 -7.56 9.55 7.79
CA SER A 83 -8.60 9.69 8.80
C SER A 83 -9.25 11.08 8.70
N ASP A 84 -10.57 11.15 8.87
CA ASP A 84 -11.33 12.42 8.85
C ASP A 84 -10.87 13.42 9.93
N SER A 85 -10.07 12.98 10.90
CA SER A 85 -9.42 13.89 11.86
C SER A 85 -8.46 14.89 11.21
N LEU A 86 -7.93 14.62 10.00
CA LEU A 86 -7.04 15.54 9.30
C LEU A 86 -7.79 16.60 8.48
N SER A 87 -9.05 16.36 8.09
CA SER A 87 -9.85 17.31 7.31
C SER A 87 -10.51 18.41 8.17
N LYS A 88 -10.59 18.21 9.50
CA LYS A 88 -11.23 19.16 10.43
C LYS A 88 -10.35 20.34 10.87
N THR A 89 -9.06 20.34 10.51
CA THR A 89 -8.10 21.40 10.89
C THR A 89 -7.87 22.42 9.76
N ALA A 90 -8.67 22.38 8.69
CA ALA A 90 -8.73 23.50 7.75
C ALA A 90 -9.47 24.66 8.42
N LEU A 91 -8.69 25.55 9.05
CA LEU A 91 -9.12 26.79 9.70
C LEU A 91 -10.04 27.64 8.80
N PRO A 92 -10.97 28.41 9.39
CA PRO A 92 -11.90 29.26 8.64
C PRO A 92 -11.14 30.40 7.96
N ALA A 93 -11.35 30.56 6.66
CA ALA A 93 -10.83 31.68 5.88
C ALA A 93 -11.60 32.99 6.19
N ASN A 94 -11.56 33.46 7.43
CA ASN A 94 -12.21 34.73 7.80
C ASN A 94 -11.45 35.56 8.87
N GLU A 95 -10.15 35.79 8.71
CA GLU A 95 -9.50 36.95 9.34
C GLU A 95 -9.05 37.94 8.25
N ILE A 96 -10.03 38.73 7.83
CA ILE A 96 -10.01 40.17 7.56
C ILE A 96 -8.58 40.78 7.44
N CYS A 97 -8.14 41.06 6.21
CA CYS A 97 -7.09 42.05 5.95
C CYS A 97 -7.69 43.46 5.98
N GLU A 98 -7.99 43.99 7.17
CA GLU A 98 -8.21 45.42 7.37
C GLU A 98 -6.85 46.08 7.58
N ARG A 99 -6.29 46.65 6.50
CA ARG A 99 -5.17 47.60 6.59
C ARG A 99 -5.73 48.93 7.06
N ASP A 100 -5.72 49.14 8.37
CA ASP A 100 -5.84 50.47 8.94
C ASP A 100 -4.60 51.30 8.59
N GLY A 101 -4.75 52.14 7.56
CA GLY A 101 -3.82 53.20 7.24
C GLY A 101 -3.91 54.31 8.28
N GLN A 102 -3.25 54.13 9.42
CA GLN A 102 -3.05 55.20 10.39
C GLN A 102 -1.73 55.93 10.11
N ALA A 103 -1.80 56.98 9.28
CA ALA A 103 -0.78 58.02 9.21
C ALA A 103 -1.37 59.31 9.79
N ASN A 104 -1.00 59.57 11.05
CA ASN A 104 -1.24 60.76 11.85
C ASN A 104 -0.74 62.04 11.14
N PRO A 105 -1.48 63.17 11.17
CA PRO A 105 -0.98 64.47 10.73
C PRO A 105 -0.47 65.26 11.94
N GLN A 106 0.85 65.39 12.16
CA GLN A 106 1.36 66.42 13.07
C GLN A 106 2.72 67.00 12.65
N ASN A 107 2.66 68.33 12.44
CA ASN A 107 3.70 69.37 12.42
C ASN A 107 4.51 69.57 11.13
#